data_AF-A0A3N2H3J7-F1
#
_entry.id   AF-A0A3N2H3J7-F1
#
_cell.length_a   1.000
_cell.length_b   1.000
_cell.length_c   1.000
_cell.angle_alpha   90.00
_cell.angle_beta   90.00
_cell.angle_gamma   90.00
#
_symmetry.space_group_name_H-M   'P 1'
#
loop_
_entity.id
_entity.type
_entity.pdbx_description
1 polymer ?
#
loop_
_entity_poly.entity_id
_entity_poly.type
_entity_poly.pdbx_seq_one_letter_code
_entity_poly.pdbx_strand_id
1 'polypeptide(L)'
;MALVSLGRAALAPVLSVLVLLGLAGPAHAAQAPEPVCSVTDKRLGELSGLVSDGSRWYAINDGGTKVQIFVLGRDCAVQRIISGSTDPYDVEDLARAADGTFWLADTGDNRKQRETIALLAVTPQGKVTLHRLTYPDGPHDAEALLLDASGTPYLVTKNPLGEAGIYRPAKALASPGPTPLERVGSINIKSTDTPGGPVAGFGSVLVTGGAVSADGKVVALRTYTDAYLFPAPDRDVAAALQREPVRVPLPDEQQGEAIAFDPDGTLLSASEGFGPIRAVRGAAALVADSAEEEGGQSAGSGGEAAGGASGQGGVDTVPGLLLAVVVAGGVVFAWTKLRKRSG
;
A
#
# COMPACT_ATOMS: atom_id res chain seq x y z
N MET A 1 9.44 94.56 -2.49
CA MET A 1 10.30 93.65 -1.69
C MET A 1 9.40 92.54 -1.14
N ALA A 2 9.83 91.28 -1.25
CA ALA A 2 9.12 90.00 -0.99
C ALA A 2 8.14 89.58 -2.12
N LEU A 3 8.52 88.76 -3.12
CA LEU A 3 8.94 87.33 -3.18
C LEU A 3 7.84 86.28 -2.88
N VAL A 4 7.43 85.60 -3.98
CA VAL A 4 7.40 84.14 -4.22
C VAL A 4 6.51 83.26 -3.32
N SER A 5 5.56 82.55 -3.93
CA SER A 5 5.63 81.08 -4.14
C SER A 5 4.34 80.52 -4.75
N LEU A 6 4.42 79.99 -5.97
CA LEU A 6 3.39 79.11 -6.56
C LEU A 6 3.59 77.68 -6.03
N GLY A 7 2.62 77.17 -5.27
CA GLY A 7 2.56 75.75 -4.90
C GLY A 7 2.00 74.90 -6.04
N ARG A 8 2.87 74.07 -6.64
CA ARG A 8 2.47 72.97 -7.53
C ARG A 8 1.85 71.84 -6.69
N ALA A 9 0.56 71.55 -6.90
CA ALA A 9 -0.07 70.35 -6.36
C ALA A 9 0.35 69.14 -7.20
N ALA A 10 1.12 68.22 -6.59
CA ALA A 10 1.47 66.95 -7.18
C ALA A 10 0.30 65.96 -7.04
N LEU A 11 -0.21 65.44 -8.16
CA LEU A 11 -1.12 64.30 -8.16
C LEU A 11 -0.34 63.04 -7.80
N ALA A 12 -0.69 62.39 -6.68
CA ALA A 12 -0.21 61.06 -6.34
C ALA A 12 -1.05 60.01 -7.08
N PRO A 13 -0.45 59.00 -7.75
CA PRO A 13 -1.20 57.91 -8.33
C PRO A 13 -1.65 56.96 -7.21
N VAL A 14 -2.96 56.75 -7.08
CA VAL A 14 -3.53 55.72 -6.20
C VAL A 14 -3.35 54.37 -6.88
N LEU A 15 -2.34 53.61 -6.43
CA LEU A 15 -2.13 52.23 -6.86
C LEU A 15 -3.22 51.35 -6.23
N SER A 16 -4.22 50.98 -7.03
CA SER A 16 -5.28 50.07 -6.59
C SER A 16 -4.74 48.65 -6.62
N VAL A 17 -4.36 48.12 -5.45
CA VAL A 17 -3.99 46.71 -5.28
C VAL A 17 -5.28 45.89 -5.29
N LEU A 18 -5.55 45.21 -6.41
CA LEU A 18 -6.62 44.24 -6.52
C LEU A 18 -6.17 42.96 -5.79
N VAL A 19 -6.62 42.79 -4.54
CA VAL A 19 -6.40 41.53 -3.81
C VAL A 19 -7.37 40.49 -4.35
N LEU A 20 -6.87 39.62 -5.24
CA LEU A 20 -7.54 38.38 -5.61
C LEU A 20 -7.50 37.43 -4.41
N LEU A 21 -8.56 37.45 -3.61
CA LEU A 21 -8.84 36.39 -2.63
C LEU A 21 -9.19 35.12 -3.42
N GLY A 22 -8.18 34.29 -3.70
CA GLY A 22 -8.39 32.92 -4.16
C GLY A 22 -9.17 32.16 -3.09
N LEU A 23 -10.40 31.76 -3.40
CA LEU A 23 -11.15 30.80 -2.61
C LEU A 23 -10.53 29.42 -2.84
N ALA A 24 -9.48 29.10 -2.08
CA ALA A 24 -9.05 27.70 -1.96
C ALA A 24 -10.19 26.93 -1.30
N GLY A 25 -10.76 25.96 -2.03
CA GLY A 25 -11.72 25.02 -1.46
C GLY A 25 -11.09 24.23 -0.31
N PRO A 26 -11.89 23.67 0.62
CA PRO A 26 -11.35 22.87 1.69
C PRO A 26 -10.72 21.59 1.12
N ALA A 27 -9.39 21.50 1.18
CA ALA A 27 -8.69 20.24 0.99
C ALA A 27 -9.26 19.22 1.98
N HIS A 28 -9.94 18.18 1.47
CA HIS A 28 -10.49 17.13 2.32
C HIS A 28 -9.34 16.27 2.85
N ALA A 29 -8.92 16.53 4.08
CA ALA A 29 -7.99 15.66 4.77
C ALA A 29 -8.63 14.28 4.98
N ALA A 30 -7.84 13.21 4.85
CA ALA A 30 -8.29 11.86 5.17
C ALA A 30 -8.85 11.82 6.59
N GLN A 31 -10.01 11.19 6.77
CA GLN A 31 -10.53 10.92 8.10
C GLN A 31 -9.61 9.92 8.82
N ALA A 32 -9.50 10.05 10.14
CA ALA A 32 -8.76 9.08 10.94
C ALA A 32 -9.44 7.69 10.85
N PRO A 33 -8.68 6.58 10.80
CA PRO A 33 -9.26 5.24 10.81
C PRO A 33 -10.08 4.97 12.08
N GLU A 34 -11.36 4.62 11.90
CA GLU A 34 -12.29 4.32 12.99
C GLU A 34 -12.49 2.82 13.18
N PRO A 35 -12.51 2.29 14.42
CA PRO A 35 -12.83 0.90 14.65
C PRO A 35 -14.28 0.58 14.27
N VAL A 36 -14.51 -0.51 13.54
CA VAL A 36 -15.85 -0.99 13.15
C VAL A 36 -16.33 -2.08 14.12
N CYS A 37 -15.52 -3.11 14.32
CA CYS A 37 -15.72 -4.22 15.25
C CYS A 37 -14.36 -4.90 15.51
N SER A 38 -14.29 -5.83 16.46
CA SER A 38 -13.06 -6.55 16.81
C SER A 38 -13.05 -8.00 16.38
N VAL A 39 -11.97 -8.42 15.71
CA VAL A 39 -11.68 -9.82 15.43
C VAL A 39 -11.16 -10.46 16.71
N THR A 40 -11.97 -11.32 17.33
CA THR A 40 -11.63 -12.02 18.59
C THR A 40 -11.47 -13.52 18.41
N ASP A 41 -11.65 -14.04 17.19
CA ASP A 41 -11.46 -15.45 16.90
C ASP A 41 -9.97 -15.79 16.96
N LYS A 42 -9.59 -16.67 17.89
CA LYS A 42 -8.19 -17.05 18.13
C LYS A 42 -7.51 -17.70 16.93
N ARG A 43 -8.28 -18.14 15.94
CA ARG A 43 -7.76 -18.72 14.69
C ARG A 43 -7.28 -17.66 13.71
N LEU A 44 -7.55 -16.37 13.95
CA LEU A 44 -7.12 -15.22 13.15
C LEU A 44 -6.08 -14.36 13.92
N GLY A 45 -5.17 -15.00 14.64
CA GLY A 45 -4.16 -14.31 15.44
C GLY A 45 -3.04 -13.67 14.63
N GLU A 46 -2.84 -14.15 13.41
CA GLU A 46 -1.77 -13.76 12.47
C GLU A 46 -2.42 -13.11 11.23
N LEU A 47 -3.52 -12.36 11.40
CA LEU A 47 -4.31 -11.81 10.29
C LEU A 47 -3.48 -10.85 9.43
N SER A 48 -3.15 -11.27 8.20
CA SER A 48 -2.28 -10.54 7.27
C SER A 48 -2.95 -10.12 5.97
N GLY A 49 -3.93 -10.88 5.46
CA GLY A 49 -4.67 -10.54 4.23
C GLY A 49 -6.17 -10.30 4.47
N LEU A 50 -6.76 -9.35 3.74
CA LEU A 50 -8.18 -8.97 3.88
C LEU A 50 -8.79 -8.58 2.52
N VAL A 51 -10.04 -9.00 2.25
CA VAL A 51 -10.86 -8.48 1.15
C VAL A 51 -12.32 -8.30 1.58
N SER A 52 -13.04 -7.40 0.90
CA SER A 52 -14.48 -7.18 1.09
C SER A 52 -15.27 -7.43 -0.20
N ASP A 53 -16.50 -7.92 -0.07
CA ASP A 53 -17.50 -7.91 -1.16
C ASP A 53 -18.69 -6.98 -0.88
N GLY A 54 -18.59 -6.14 0.15
CA GLY A 54 -19.67 -5.26 0.63
C GLY A 54 -20.63 -5.93 1.61
N SER A 55 -20.81 -7.25 1.52
CA SER A 55 -21.67 -8.02 2.44
C SER A 55 -20.87 -8.71 3.53
N ARG A 56 -19.67 -9.18 3.20
CA ARG A 56 -18.78 -9.97 4.06
C ARG A 56 -17.34 -9.52 3.89
N TRP A 57 -16.56 -9.84 4.90
CA TRP A 57 -15.10 -9.77 4.82
C TRP A 57 -14.51 -11.16 4.75
N TYR A 58 -13.35 -11.25 4.13
CA TYR A 58 -12.61 -12.49 3.99
C TYR A 58 -11.18 -12.23 4.43
N ALA A 59 -10.68 -13.04 5.35
CA ALA A 59 -9.36 -12.88 5.92
C ALA A 59 -8.56 -14.17 5.85
N ILE A 60 -7.25 -14.03 5.74
CA ILE A 60 -6.27 -15.11 5.88
C ILE A 60 -5.27 -14.74 6.99
N ASN A 61 -4.53 -15.74 7.47
CA ASN A 61 -3.38 -15.48 8.33
C ASN A 61 -2.08 -15.55 7.53
N ASP A 62 -1.02 -14.96 8.08
CA ASP A 62 0.37 -15.19 7.72
C ASP A 62 0.67 -16.71 7.85
N GLY A 63 1.13 -17.29 6.75
CA GLY A 63 1.54 -18.67 6.67
C GLY A 63 0.42 -19.69 6.80
N GLY A 64 0.54 -20.56 7.80
CA GLY A 64 -0.33 -21.72 7.99
C GLY A 64 0.14 -23.01 7.31
N THR A 65 -0.56 -24.11 7.61
CA THR A 65 -0.24 -25.46 7.07
C THR A 65 -1.32 -26.01 6.13
N LYS A 66 -2.24 -25.14 5.73
CA LYS A 66 -3.33 -25.41 4.79
C LYS A 66 -3.98 -24.09 4.37
N VAL A 67 -4.52 -24.06 3.16
CA VAL A 67 -5.35 -22.94 2.68
C VAL A 67 -6.60 -22.81 3.54
N GLN A 68 -6.75 -21.67 4.23
CA GLN A 68 -7.96 -21.30 4.96
C GLN A 68 -8.30 -19.84 4.72
N ILE A 69 -9.52 -19.59 4.24
CA ILE A 69 -10.08 -18.23 4.13
C ILE A 69 -11.23 -18.15 5.11
N PHE A 70 -11.09 -17.30 6.11
CA PHE A 70 -12.11 -17.05 7.11
C PHE A 70 -13.11 -16.08 6.51
N VAL A 71 -14.39 -16.41 6.61
CA VAL A 71 -15.47 -15.55 6.12
C VAL A 71 -16.12 -14.89 7.33
N LEU A 72 -15.97 -13.59 7.44
CA LEU A 72 -16.43 -12.78 8.56
C LEU A 72 -17.72 -12.05 8.18
N GLY A 73 -18.61 -11.92 9.16
CA GLY A 73 -19.67 -10.93 9.11
C GLY A 73 -19.12 -9.51 9.28
N ARG A 74 -19.96 -8.50 9.06
CA ARG A 74 -19.63 -7.08 9.32
C ARG A 74 -19.52 -6.75 10.81
N ASP A 75 -19.76 -7.72 11.67
CA ASP A 75 -19.55 -7.73 13.12
C ASP A 75 -18.24 -8.42 13.53
N CYS A 76 -17.36 -8.74 12.56
CA CYS A 76 -16.08 -9.43 12.73
C CYS A 76 -16.20 -10.89 13.20
N ALA A 77 -17.41 -11.45 13.30
CA ALA A 77 -17.60 -12.83 13.69
C ALA A 77 -17.31 -13.77 12.51
N VAL A 78 -16.52 -14.82 12.74
CA VAL A 78 -16.28 -15.87 11.75
C VAL A 78 -17.55 -16.69 11.55
N GLN A 79 -18.13 -16.61 10.36
CA GLN A 79 -19.36 -17.32 10.00
C GLN A 79 -19.10 -18.69 9.36
N ARG A 80 -18.02 -18.79 8.58
CA ARG A 80 -17.57 -20.04 7.94
C ARG A 80 -16.10 -19.95 7.55
N ILE A 81 -15.52 -21.08 7.16
CA ILE A 81 -14.16 -21.15 6.63
C ILE A 81 -14.22 -21.86 5.28
N ILE A 82 -13.63 -21.25 4.25
CA ILE A 82 -13.32 -21.92 2.98
C ILE A 82 -11.96 -22.59 3.15
N SER A 83 -11.85 -23.88 2.84
CA SER A 83 -10.60 -24.62 3.04
C SER A 83 -10.24 -25.43 1.80
N GLY A 84 -8.95 -25.47 1.52
CA GLY A 84 -8.33 -26.36 0.54
C GLY A 84 -7.31 -27.27 1.22
N SER A 85 -7.03 -28.43 0.64
CA SER A 85 -6.06 -29.39 1.19
C SER A 85 -4.60 -29.05 0.88
N THR A 86 -4.34 -28.01 0.07
CA THR A 86 -2.98 -27.57 -0.25
C THR A 86 -2.34 -26.95 0.98
N ASP A 87 -1.13 -27.38 1.30
CA ASP A 87 -0.24 -26.85 2.35
C ASP A 87 0.67 -25.77 1.74
N PRO A 88 0.37 -24.46 1.91
CA PRO A 88 1.23 -23.39 1.44
C PRO A 88 2.45 -23.22 2.37
N TYR A 89 3.48 -22.51 1.90
CA TYR A 89 4.71 -22.33 2.68
C TYR A 89 4.65 -21.12 3.64
N ASP A 90 4.36 -19.93 3.10
CA ASP A 90 4.16 -18.65 3.81
C ASP A 90 3.18 -17.81 2.98
N VAL A 91 1.89 -17.83 3.31
CA VAL A 91 0.87 -16.97 2.68
C VAL A 91 0.90 -15.61 3.34
N GLU A 92 0.96 -14.54 2.56
CA GLU A 92 1.15 -13.18 3.10
C GLU A 92 -0.05 -12.27 2.84
N ASP A 93 -0.68 -12.38 1.67
CA ASP A 93 -1.79 -11.48 1.29
C ASP A 93 -2.91 -12.19 0.52
N LEU A 94 -4.04 -11.51 0.41
CA LEU A 94 -5.28 -11.99 -0.18
C LEU A 94 -5.86 -10.97 -1.15
N ALA A 95 -6.16 -11.41 -2.37
CA ALA A 95 -6.95 -10.64 -3.32
C ALA A 95 -8.17 -11.44 -3.80
N ARG A 96 -9.13 -10.77 -4.42
CA ARG A 96 -10.35 -11.40 -4.95
C ARG A 96 -10.65 -10.89 -6.35
N ALA A 97 -10.73 -11.81 -7.29
CA ALA A 97 -11.12 -11.52 -8.67
C ALA A 97 -12.63 -11.25 -8.79
N ALA A 98 -13.04 -10.61 -9.88
CA ALA A 98 -14.44 -10.26 -10.14
C ALA A 98 -15.38 -11.48 -10.21
N ASP A 99 -14.86 -12.64 -10.62
CA ASP A 99 -15.59 -13.92 -10.65
C ASP A 99 -15.77 -14.55 -9.25
N GLY A 100 -15.18 -13.94 -8.22
CA GLY A 100 -15.21 -14.40 -6.84
C GLY A 100 -14.14 -15.40 -6.47
N THR A 101 -13.20 -15.70 -7.37
CA THR A 101 -11.99 -16.49 -7.05
C THR A 101 -11.09 -15.69 -6.12
N PHE A 102 -10.67 -16.33 -5.03
CA PHE A 102 -9.69 -15.77 -4.11
C PHE A 102 -8.28 -16.12 -4.57
N TRP A 103 -7.35 -15.20 -4.43
CA TRP A 103 -5.94 -15.39 -4.74
C TRP A 103 -5.13 -15.17 -3.48
N LEU A 104 -4.45 -16.22 -3.03
CA LEU A 104 -3.54 -16.16 -1.88
C LEU A 104 -2.11 -16.07 -2.40
N ALA A 105 -1.34 -15.16 -1.81
CA ALA A 105 0.07 -14.95 -2.14
C ALA A 105 0.95 -15.78 -1.20
N ASP A 106 1.34 -16.99 -1.61
CA ASP A 106 2.36 -17.79 -0.91
C ASP A 106 3.75 -17.32 -1.34
N THR A 107 4.13 -16.15 -0.82
CA THR A 107 5.22 -15.31 -1.31
C THR A 107 6.22 -14.89 -0.23
N GLY A 108 5.97 -15.23 1.03
CA GLY A 108 6.90 -14.98 2.12
C GLY A 108 8.23 -15.71 1.94
N ASP A 109 9.32 -14.95 2.06
CA ASP A 109 10.69 -15.45 1.95
C ASP A 109 11.68 -14.51 2.67
N ASN A 110 11.45 -14.27 3.96
CA ASN A 110 12.34 -13.49 4.83
C ASN A 110 13.86 -13.82 4.69
N ARG A 111 14.21 -15.04 4.28
CA ARG A 111 15.61 -15.49 4.08
C ARG A 111 16.08 -15.45 2.62
N LYS A 112 15.23 -15.04 1.68
CA LYS A 112 15.51 -14.93 0.23
C LYS A 112 16.15 -16.20 -0.33
N GLN A 113 15.55 -17.34 -0.05
CA GLN A 113 16.07 -18.67 -0.38
C GLN A 113 15.11 -19.54 -1.22
N ARG A 114 13.87 -19.09 -1.44
CA ARG A 114 12.87 -19.81 -2.21
C ARG A 114 13.12 -19.61 -3.71
N GLU A 115 13.50 -20.67 -4.41
CA GLU A 115 13.64 -20.64 -5.87
C GLU A 115 12.31 -20.35 -6.58
N THR A 116 11.18 -20.71 -5.95
CA THR A 116 9.84 -20.38 -6.44
C THR A 116 8.95 -19.88 -5.33
N ILE A 117 8.10 -18.92 -5.67
CA ILE A 117 6.92 -18.53 -4.90
C ILE A 117 5.67 -19.18 -5.50
N ALA A 118 4.52 -19.02 -4.85
CA ALA A 118 3.25 -19.51 -5.34
C ALA A 118 2.12 -18.48 -5.24
N LEU A 119 1.22 -18.53 -6.21
CA LEU A 119 -0.13 -17.98 -6.11
C LEU A 119 -1.11 -19.14 -6.06
N LEU A 120 -2.07 -19.09 -5.14
CA LEU A 120 -3.12 -20.10 -5.00
C LEU A 120 -4.46 -19.47 -5.35
N ALA A 121 -5.03 -19.88 -6.48
CA ALA A 121 -6.39 -19.53 -6.86
C ALA A 121 -7.37 -20.49 -6.16
N VAL A 122 -8.29 -19.95 -5.36
CA VAL A 122 -9.21 -20.70 -4.51
C VAL A 122 -10.64 -20.30 -4.85
N THR A 123 -11.44 -21.25 -5.33
CA THR A 123 -12.86 -20.97 -5.61
C THR A 123 -13.64 -20.81 -4.29
N PRO A 124 -14.83 -20.19 -4.31
CA PRO A 124 -15.68 -20.11 -3.11
C PRO A 124 -16.05 -21.45 -2.45
N GLN A 125 -15.90 -22.55 -3.20
CA GLN A 125 -16.12 -23.93 -2.75
C GLN A 125 -14.85 -24.59 -2.18
N GLY A 126 -13.70 -23.90 -2.20
CA GLY A 126 -12.44 -24.39 -1.64
C GLY A 126 -11.58 -25.20 -2.62
N LYS A 127 -11.93 -25.24 -3.92
CA LYS A 127 -11.06 -25.85 -4.93
C LYS A 127 -9.82 -24.97 -5.13
N VAL A 128 -8.64 -25.55 -5.00
CA VAL A 128 -7.36 -24.85 -5.14
C VAL A 128 -6.71 -25.16 -6.48
N THR A 129 -6.18 -24.14 -7.15
CA THR A 129 -5.27 -24.24 -8.29
C THR A 129 -3.97 -23.51 -7.95
N LEU A 130 -2.86 -24.25 -7.99
CA LEU A 130 -1.53 -23.76 -7.64
C LEU A 130 -0.83 -23.21 -8.89
N HIS A 131 -0.20 -22.06 -8.76
CA HIS A 131 0.66 -21.45 -9.78
C HIS A 131 2.00 -21.09 -9.16
N ARG A 132 3.09 -21.72 -9.59
CA ARG A 132 4.46 -21.39 -9.20
C ARG A 132 4.98 -20.27 -10.08
N LEU A 133 5.81 -19.41 -9.49
CA LEU A 133 6.45 -18.30 -10.19
C LEU A 133 7.92 -18.16 -9.78
N THR A 134 8.72 -17.60 -10.69
CA THR A 134 10.15 -17.32 -10.47
C THR A 134 10.44 -15.86 -10.74
N TYR A 135 11.13 -15.19 -9.81
CA TYR A 135 11.65 -13.84 -10.02
C TYR A 135 12.80 -13.85 -11.04
N PRO A 136 12.96 -12.78 -11.85
CA PRO A 136 14.02 -12.69 -12.85
C PRO A 136 15.40 -12.35 -12.24
N ASP A 137 15.44 -11.87 -11.01
CA ASP A 137 16.58 -11.24 -10.35
C ASP A 137 16.91 -11.86 -8.97
N GLY A 138 16.42 -13.09 -8.73
CA GLY A 138 16.65 -13.85 -7.50
C GLY A 138 15.46 -13.82 -6.52
N PRO A 139 15.51 -14.60 -5.44
CA PRO A 139 14.39 -14.69 -4.49
C PRO A 139 14.10 -13.36 -3.79
N HIS A 140 12.81 -13.02 -3.66
CA HIS A 140 12.34 -11.89 -2.89
C HIS A 140 11.21 -12.29 -1.95
N ASP A 141 11.17 -11.59 -0.83
CA ASP A 141 10.07 -11.55 0.12
C ASP A 141 9.02 -10.55 -0.39
N ALA A 142 7.79 -11.00 -0.62
CA ALA A 142 6.70 -10.13 -1.08
C ALA A 142 5.46 -10.33 -0.23
N GLU A 143 4.91 -9.21 0.24
CA GLU A 143 3.86 -9.16 1.26
C GLU A 143 2.57 -8.52 0.73
N ALA A 144 2.55 -8.12 -0.54
CA ALA A 144 1.39 -7.46 -1.12
C ALA A 144 1.03 -8.07 -2.47
N LEU A 145 -0.26 -8.37 -2.62
CA LEU A 145 -0.87 -8.88 -3.83
C LEU A 145 -1.94 -7.91 -4.34
N LEU A 146 -1.76 -7.44 -5.56
CA LEU A 146 -2.75 -6.63 -6.26
C LEU A 146 -3.28 -7.40 -7.45
N LEU A 147 -4.60 -7.35 -7.70
CA LEU A 147 -5.21 -7.87 -8.91
C LEU A 147 -5.77 -6.71 -9.72
N ASP A 148 -5.37 -6.62 -10.99
CA ASP A 148 -6.03 -5.69 -11.91
C ASP A 148 -7.43 -6.20 -12.32
N ALA A 149 -8.16 -5.39 -13.08
CA ALA A 149 -9.52 -5.72 -13.53
C ALA A 149 -9.58 -6.95 -14.46
N SER A 150 -8.46 -7.33 -15.07
CA SER A 150 -8.34 -8.55 -15.91
C SER A 150 -8.01 -9.81 -15.09
N GLY A 151 -7.69 -9.64 -13.81
CA GLY A 151 -7.21 -10.70 -12.93
C GLY A 151 -5.71 -10.97 -13.04
N THR A 152 -4.92 -10.07 -13.63
CA THR A 152 -3.46 -10.19 -13.65
C THR A 152 -2.92 -9.83 -12.26
N PRO A 153 -2.11 -10.70 -11.63
CA PRO A 153 -1.52 -10.42 -10.34
C PRO A 153 -0.25 -9.57 -10.45
N TYR A 154 -0.13 -8.64 -9.52
CA TYR A 154 1.07 -7.85 -9.26
C TYR A 154 1.52 -8.13 -7.83
N LEU A 155 2.81 -8.38 -7.67
CA LEU A 155 3.46 -8.64 -6.39
C LEU A 155 4.38 -7.47 -6.04
N VAL A 156 4.29 -7.00 -4.80
CA VAL A 156 5.13 -5.90 -4.30
C VAL A 156 5.99 -6.39 -3.15
N THR A 157 7.31 -6.21 -3.26
CA THR A 157 8.27 -6.78 -2.31
C THR A 157 8.38 -5.97 -1.03
N LYS A 158 8.66 -6.67 0.08
CA LYS A 158 9.02 -6.06 1.36
C LYS A 158 10.53 -5.86 1.41
N ASN A 159 10.98 -4.62 1.29
CA ASN A 159 12.39 -4.30 1.31
C ASN A 159 12.74 -3.39 2.49
N PRO A 160 13.66 -3.79 3.39
CA PRO A 160 14.09 -2.96 4.52
C PRO A 160 14.75 -1.65 4.15
N LEU A 161 15.18 -1.49 2.89
CA LEU A 161 15.74 -0.24 2.38
C LEU A 161 14.68 0.71 1.80
N GLY A 162 13.39 0.35 1.86
CA GLY A 162 12.26 1.17 1.41
C GLY A 162 11.96 1.13 -0.10
N GLU A 163 12.86 0.58 -0.92
CA GLU A 163 12.58 0.33 -2.35
C GLU A 163 11.86 -1.01 -2.54
N ALA A 164 10.54 -0.98 -2.68
CA ALA A 164 9.74 -2.15 -3.01
C ALA A 164 9.70 -2.38 -4.52
N GLY A 165 10.10 -3.58 -4.97
CA GLY A 165 10.03 -3.99 -6.37
C GLY A 165 8.63 -4.45 -6.74
N ILE A 166 8.21 -4.16 -7.97
CA ILE A 166 6.88 -4.51 -8.50
C ILE A 166 7.06 -5.52 -9.61
N TYR A 167 6.40 -6.67 -9.48
CA TYR A 167 6.53 -7.80 -10.40
C TYR A 167 5.16 -8.29 -10.87
N ARG A 168 5.09 -8.80 -12.09
CA ARG A 168 3.90 -9.51 -12.62
C ARG A 168 4.31 -10.69 -13.49
N PRO A 169 3.42 -11.65 -13.79
CA PRO A 169 3.71 -12.73 -14.72
C PRO A 169 4.05 -12.20 -16.12
N ALA A 170 5.19 -12.63 -16.68
CA ALA A 170 5.61 -12.23 -18.03
C ALA A 170 4.79 -12.89 -19.15
N LYS A 171 3.93 -13.85 -18.78
CA LYS A 171 3.01 -14.59 -19.66
C LYS A 171 1.86 -15.16 -18.83
N ALA A 172 0.87 -15.74 -19.50
CA ALA A 172 -0.24 -16.42 -18.85
C ALA A 172 0.26 -17.46 -17.82
N LEU A 173 -0.39 -17.48 -16.65
CA LEU A 173 -0.02 -18.36 -15.55
C LEU A 173 -0.17 -19.84 -15.94
N ALA A 174 0.92 -20.58 -15.86
CA ALA A 174 0.89 -22.04 -15.93
C ALA A 174 0.53 -22.64 -14.56
N SER A 175 -0.12 -23.80 -14.57
CA SER A 175 -0.36 -24.61 -13.37
C SER A 175 0.24 -26.01 -13.56
N PRO A 176 1.15 -26.47 -12.68
CA PRO A 176 1.62 -25.79 -11.49
C PRO A 176 2.73 -24.75 -11.74
N GLY A 177 3.23 -24.56 -12.97
CA GLY A 177 4.34 -23.62 -13.26
C GLY A 177 5.75 -24.25 -13.24
N PRO A 178 6.85 -23.45 -13.16
CA PRO A 178 6.85 -22.02 -12.87
C PRO A 178 6.55 -21.12 -14.09
N THR A 179 5.88 -20.00 -13.82
CA THR A 179 5.75 -18.87 -14.75
C THR A 179 6.80 -17.81 -14.38
N PRO A 180 7.65 -17.35 -15.32
CA PRO A 180 8.59 -16.28 -15.03
C PRO A 180 7.84 -14.98 -14.76
N LEU A 181 8.29 -14.25 -13.73
CA LEU A 181 7.91 -12.87 -13.48
C LEU A 181 8.78 -11.93 -14.31
N GLU A 182 8.24 -10.75 -14.60
CA GLU A 182 9.01 -9.58 -15.02
C GLU A 182 8.90 -8.48 -13.97
N ARG A 183 9.99 -7.73 -13.77
CA ARG A 183 9.97 -6.53 -12.93
C ARG A 183 9.42 -5.37 -13.77
N VAL A 184 8.31 -4.79 -13.35
CA VAL A 184 7.62 -3.70 -14.08
C VAL A 184 7.86 -2.32 -13.47
N GLY A 185 8.47 -2.27 -12.28
CA GLY A 185 8.83 -1.01 -11.63
C GLY A 185 9.34 -1.22 -10.22
N SER A 186 9.51 -0.11 -9.52
CA SER A 186 9.65 -0.07 -8.06
C SER A 186 8.96 1.18 -7.51
N ILE A 187 8.74 1.16 -6.20
CA ILE A 187 8.29 2.29 -5.42
C ILE A 187 9.22 2.51 -4.23
N ASN A 188 9.54 3.78 -3.95
CA ASN A 188 10.33 4.17 -2.80
C ASN A 188 9.41 4.79 -1.74
N ILE A 189 9.21 4.08 -0.63
CA ILE A 189 8.42 4.60 0.48
C ILE A 189 9.35 5.37 1.42
N LYS A 190 9.01 6.65 1.65
CA LYS A 190 9.76 7.50 2.58
C LYS A 190 9.34 7.18 4.01
N SER A 191 10.31 7.26 4.93
CA SER A 191 10.03 7.11 6.37
C SER A 191 9.08 8.20 6.87
N THR A 192 8.27 7.86 7.87
CA THR A 192 7.30 8.74 8.53
C THR A 192 7.49 8.65 10.05
N ASP A 193 6.94 9.64 10.77
CA ASP A 193 6.87 9.62 12.24
C ASP A 193 5.59 8.95 12.76
N THR A 194 4.84 8.25 11.90
CA THR A 194 3.61 7.54 12.31
C THR A 194 4.00 6.37 13.22
N PRO A 195 3.49 6.30 14.47
CA PRO A 195 3.85 5.23 15.39
C PRO A 195 3.26 3.88 14.95
N GLY A 196 3.91 2.79 15.35
CA GLY A 196 3.46 1.43 15.11
C GLY A 196 4.52 0.53 14.51
N GLY A 197 4.08 -0.70 14.22
CA GLY A 197 4.90 -1.75 13.65
C GLY A 197 5.84 -2.41 14.67
N PRO A 198 6.32 -3.63 14.37
CA PRO A 198 7.18 -4.38 15.27
C PRO A 198 8.62 -3.83 15.28
N VAL A 199 8.98 -3.01 14.28
CA VAL A 199 10.32 -2.47 14.08
C VAL A 199 10.28 -0.94 14.13
N ALA A 200 10.62 -0.38 15.30
CA ALA A 200 10.74 1.06 15.47
C ALA A 200 11.67 1.68 14.41
N GLY A 201 11.21 2.72 13.72
CA GLY A 201 11.96 3.47 12.72
C GLY A 201 12.05 2.85 11.32
N PHE A 202 11.66 1.58 11.15
CA PHE A 202 11.59 0.91 9.83
C PHE A 202 10.16 0.51 9.44
N GLY A 203 9.23 0.41 10.40
CA GLY A 203 7.86 -0.01 10.14
C GLY A 203 7.16 0.79 9.03
N SER A 204 7.47 2.08 8.92
CA SER A 204 6.83 2.99 7.97
C SER A 204 7.22 2.79 6.51
N VAL A 205 8.31 2.07 6.21
CA VAL A 205 8.81 1.90 4.82
C VAL A 205 8.55 0.51 4.24
N LEU A 206 8.17 -0.46 5.07
CA LEU A 206 8.00 -1.84 4.65
C LEU A 206 6.58 -2.04 4.13
N VAL A 207 6.43 -2.44 2.87
CA VAL A 207 5.13 -2.88 2.34
C VAL A 207 4.72 -4.18 3.02
N THR A 208 3.48 -4.24 3.50
CA THR A 208 2.92 -5.39 4.24
C THR A 208 1.56 -5.86 3.73
N GLY A 209 0.97 -5.17 2.75
CA GLY A 209 -0.29 -5.56 2.14
C GLY A 209 -0.68 -4.64 0.98
N GLY A 210 -1.57 -5.12 0.11
CA GLY A 210 -2.04 -4.35 -1.03
C GLY A 210 -3.52 -4.57 -1.32
N ALA A 211 -4.19 -3.57 -1.89
CA ALA A 211 -5.56 -3.71 -2.38
C ALA A 211 -5.82 -2.87 -3.63
N VAL A 212 -6.76 -3.30 -4.46
CA VAL A 212 -7.29 -2.52 -5.58
C VAL A 212 -8.77 -2.26 -5.33
N SER A 213 -9.23 -1.03 -5.55
CA SER A 213 -10.65 -0.68 -5.39
C SER A 213 -11.52 -1.47 -6.36
N ALA A 214 -12.80 -1.66 -6.01
CA ALA A 214 -13.71 -2.48 -6.80
C ALA A 214 -13.89 -1.99 -8.26
N ASP A 215 -13.74 -0.69 -8.51
CA ASP A 215 -13.78 -0.08 -9.84
C ASP A 215 -12.41 -0.02 -10.55
N GLY A 216 -11.35 -0.48 -9.88
CA GLY A 216 -9.97 -0.49 -10.36
C GLY A 216 -9.29 0.89 -10.38
N LYS A 217 -9.92 1.94 -9.82
CA LYS A 217 -9.44 3.31 -9.94
C LYS A 217 -8.51 3.78 -8.82
N VAL A 218 -8.35 2.99 -7.76
CA VAL A 218 -7.42 3.28 -6.68
C VAL A 218 -6.66 2.02 -6.33
N VAL A 219 -5.34 2.14 -6.23
CA VAL A 219 -4.46 1.10 -5.69
C VAL A 219 -4.03 1.55 -4.30
N ALA A 220 -4.13 0.67 -3.31
CA ALA A 220 -3.62 0.90 -1.97
C ALA A 220 -2.40 0.01 -1.74
N LEU A 221 -1.34 0.61 -1.21
CA LEU A 221 -0.28 -0.13 -0.52
C LEU A 221 -0.31 0.22 0.95
N ARG A 222 -0.07 -0.78 1.77
CA ARG A 222 0.05 -0.64 3.20
C ARG A 222 1.50 -0.83 3.64
N THR A 223 1.93 -0.03 4.60
CA THR A 223 3.06 -0.35 5.46
C THR A 223 2.58 -0.67 6.87
N TYR A 224 3.50 -0.99 7.79
CA TYR A 224 3.11 -1.24 9.17
C TYR A 224 2.34 -0.07 9.81
N THR A 225 2.60 1.17 9.37
CA THR A 225 2.10 2.39 10.02
C THR A 225 1.23 3.27 9.14
N ASP A 226 1.31 3.17 7.81
CA ASP A 226 0.62 4.07 6.89
C ASP A 226 -0.05 3.27 5.75
N ALA A 227 -1.10 3.85 5.17
CA ALA A 227 -1.65 3.45 3.88
C ALA A 227 -1.38 4.53 2.82
N TYR A 228 -1.07 4.11 1.61
CA TYR A 228 -0.77 4.97 0.47
C TYR A 228 -1.75 4.65 -0.66
N LEU A 229 -2.57 5.63 -1.03
CA LEU A 229 -3.64 5.48 -2.02
C LEU A 229 -3.24 6.16 -3.33
N PHE A 230 -2.98 5.35 -4.35
CA PHE A 230 -2.51 5.78 -5.66
C PHE A 230 -3.66 5.92 -6.65
N PRO A 231 -3.72 7.03 -7.42
CA PRO A 231 -4.71 7.20 -8.48
C PRO A 231 -4.47 6.20 -9.62
N ALA A 232 -5.52 5.52 -10.06
CA ALA A 232 -5.51 4.63 -11.24
C ALA A 232 -6.69 4.91 -12.20
N PRO A 233 -6.94 6.14 -12.68
CA PRO A 233 -8.04 6.47 -13.61
C PRO A 233 -8.12 5.57 -14.86
N ASP A 234 -6.98 5.08 -15.35
CA ASP A 234 -6.80 4.15 -16.47
C ASP A 234 -6.85 2.67 -16.06
N ARG A 235 -6.96 2.39 -14.75
CA ARG A 235 -7.01 1.05 -14.14
C ARG A 235 -5.76 0.21 -14.39
N ASP A 236 -4.64 0.87 -14.63
CA ASP A 236 -3.32 0.25 -14.76
C ASP A 236 -2.60 0.29 -13.41
N VAL A 237 -2.41 -0.88 -12.81
CA VAL A 237 -1.77 -1.03 -11.49
C VAL A 237 -0.31 -0.58 -11.52
N ALA A 238 0.44 -0.92 -12.58
CA ALA A 238 1.85 -0.53 -12.67
C ALA A 238 1.99 0.97 -12.83
N ALA A 239 1.16 1.59 -13.66
CA ALA A 239 1.17 3.04 -13.85
C ALA A 239 0.70 3.78 -12.59
N ALA A 240 -0.27 3.25 -11.85
CA ALA A 240 -0.75 3.84 -10.59
C ALA A 240 0.36 3.93 -9.54
N LEU A 241 1.14 2.86 -9.37
CA LEU A 241 2.25 2.80 -8.40
C LEU A 241 3.45 3.71 -8.75
N GLN A 242 3.40 4.43 -9.88
CA GLN A 242 4.36 5.46 -10.25
C GLN A 242 3.83 6.90 -10.04
N ARG A 243 2.60 7.05 -9.54
CA ARG A 243 1.96 8.35 -9.28
C ARG A 243 2.10 8.74 -7.82
N GLU A 244 1.87 10.01 -7.52
CA GLU A 244 1.90 10.49 -6.15
C GLU A 244 0.67 9.94 -5.38
N PRO A 245 0.87 9.29 -4.23
CA PRO A 245 -0.23 8.79 -3.42
C PRO A 245 -0.78 9.83 -2.44
N VAL A 246 -2.04 9.65 -2.06
CA VAL A 246 -2.55 10.22 -0.81
C VAL A 246 -2.14 9.32 0.34
N ARG A 247 -1.44 9.88 1.34
CA ARG A 247 -1.06 9.14 2.57
C ARG A 247 -2.16 9.22 3.62
N VAL A 248 -2.49 8.08 4.21
CA VAL A 248 -3.41 7.94 5.34
C VAL A 248 -2.66 7.28 6.51
N PRO A 249 -2.33 8.02 7.59
CA PRO A 249 -1.73 7.43 8.78
C PRO A 249 -2.67 6.40 9.41
N LEU A 250 -2.16 5.21 9.72
CA LEU A 250 -2.89 4.17 10.43
C LEU A 250 -2.63 4.27 11.95
N PRO A 251 -3.47 3.67 12.80
CA PRO A 251 -3.24 3.71 14.24
C PRO A 251 -1.97 2.95 14.64
N ASP A 252 -1.50 3.20 15.86
CA ASP A 252 -0.35 2.54 16.50
C ASP A 252 -0.64 1.05 16.74
N GLU A 253 -0.58 0.28 15.67
CA GLU A 253 -0.82 -1.16 15.61
C GLU A 253 0.52 -1.89 15.74
N GLN A 254 0.55 -2.96 16.53
CA GLN A 254 1.78 -3.71 16.76
C GLN A 254 2.32 -4.36 15.48
N GLN A 255 1.42 -4.88 14.63
CA GLN A 255 1.73 -5.63 13.41
C GLN A 255 0.65 -5.36 12.35
N GLY A 256 0.74 -4.20 11.72
CA GLY A 256 -0.22 -3.76 10.72
C GLY A 256 0.05 -4.33 9.31
N GLU A 257 -0.82 -5.20 8.81
CA GLU A 257 -0.54 -5.95 7.57
C GLU A 257 -1.70 -5.94 6.57
N ALA A 258 -2.93 -6.18 7.03
CA ALA A 258 -4.04 -6.32 6.11
C ALA A 258 -4.66 -4.99 5.69
N ILE A 259 -4.96 -4.85 4.40
CA ILE A 259 -5.65 -3.70 3.81
C ILE A 259 -6.66 -4.16 2.75
N ALA A 260 -7.81 -3.50 2.66
CA ALA A 260 -8.83 -3.81 1.67
C ALA A 260 -9.62 -2.57 1.27
N PHE A 261 -10.32 -2.65 0.14
CA PHE A 261 -11.42 -1.73 -0.15
C PHE A 261 -12.76 -2.42 0.01
N ASP A 262 -13.71 -1.71 0.61
CA ASP A 262 -15.12 -1.99 0.44
C ASP A 262 -15.60 -1.48 -0.93
N PRO A 263 -16.66 -2.05 -1.55
CA PRO A 263 -17.11 -1.61 -2.87
C PRO A 263 -17.56 -0.15 -2.95
N ASP A 264 -17.87 0.49 -1.82
CA ASP A 264 -18.22 1.91 -1.75
C ASP A 264 -16.99 2.85 -1.69
N GLY A 265 -15.78 2.30 -1.75
CA GLY A 265 -14.52 3.06 -1.69
C GLY A 265 -14.01 3.33 -0.26
N THR A 266 -14.66 2.76 0.76
CA THR A 266 -14.13 2.74 2.13
C THR A 266 -12.84 1.91 2.18
N LEU A 267 -11.78 2.47 2.75
CA LEU A 267 -10.56 1.70 3.04
C LEU A 267 -10.74 0.96 4.36
N LEU A 268 -10.35 -0.30 4.39
CA LEU A 268 -10.37 -1.16 5.57
C LEU A 268 -8.94 -1.56 5.93
N SER A 269 -8.63 -1.61 7.22
CA SER A 269 -7.33 -2.08 7.71
C SER A 269 -7.50 -3.01 8.92
N ALA A 270 -6.59 -3.97 9.07
CA ALA A 270 -6.52 -4.85 10.23
C ALA A 270 -5.08 -5.21 10.59
N SER A 271 -4.87 -5.76 11.78
CA SER A 271 -3.55 -6.07 12.34
C SER A 271 -3.56 -7.47 12.94
N GLU A 272 -2.39 -8.09 13.03
CA GLU A 272 -2.18 -9.28 13.85
C GLU A 272 -2.44 -9.00 15.35
N GLY A 273 -2.46 -10.07 16.15
CA GLY A 273 -2.53 -9.94 17.61
C GLY A 273 -3.93 -9.65 18.16
N PHE A 274 -4.96 -9.82 17.32
CA PHE A 274 -6.36 -9.49 17.60
C PHE A 274 -6.59 -7.98 17.74
N GLY A 275 -7.73 -7.51 17.25
CA GLY A 275 -8.02 -6.09 17.27
C GLY A 275 -9.13 -5.72 16.31
N PRO A 276 -9.41 -4.43 16.18
CA PRO A 276 -10.48 -4.00 15.31
C PRO A 276 -10.09 -4.03 13.84
N ILE A 277 -11.06 -4.40 13.01
CA ILE A 277 -11.08 -3.93 11.62
C ILE A 277 -11.47 -2.46 11.69
N ARG A 278 -10.66 -1.62 11.05
CA ARG A 278 -10.85 -0.17 11.03
C ARG A 278 -11.26 0.29 9.64
N ALA A 279 -11.96 1.42 9.57
CA ALA A 279 -12.47 1.99 8.33
C ALA A 279 -12.09 3.46 8.18
N VAL A 280 -11.72 3.84 6.97
CA VAL A 280 -11.63 5.23 6.51
C VAL A 280 -12.67 5.40 5.42
N ARG A 281 -13.81 5.96 5.77
CA ARG A 281 -14.93 6.16 4.83
C ARG A 281 -14.58 7.24 3.82
N GLY A 282 -14.95 7.01 2.57
CA GLY A 282 -14.64 7.94 1.47
C GLY A 282 -13.16 8.00 1.09
N ALA A 283 -12.33 7.07 1.57
CA ALA A 283 -10.89 7.07 1.30
C ALA A 283 -10.55 7.10 -0.20
N ALA A 284 -11.27 6.32 -1.02
CA ALA A 284 -11.04 6.32 -2.47
C ALA A 284 -11.31 7.68 -3.14
N ALA A 285 -12.24 8.49 -2.60
CA ALA A 285 -12.58 9.79 -3.16
C ALA A 285 -11.46 10.83 -2.94
N LEU A 286 -10.66 10.69 -1.87
CA LEU A 286 -9.52 11.56 -1.58
C LEU A 286 -8.54 11.66 -2.76
N VAL A 287 -8.44 10.58 -3.54
CA VAL A 287 -7.50 10.44 -4.65
C VAL A 287 -8.08 10.97 -5.96
N ALA A 288 -9.40 10.93 -6.12
CA ALA A 288 -10.09 11.49 -7.29
C ALA A 288 -9.96 13.02 -7.32
N ASP A 289 -10.13 13.66 -6.16
CA ASP A 289 -10.02 15.12 -6.03
C ASP A 289 -8.59 15.62 -6.31
N SER A 290 -7.56 14.89 -5.85
CA SER A 290 -6.15 15.27 -6.09
C SER A 290 -5.74 15.17 -7.57
N ALA A 291 -6.29 14.20 -8.32
CA ALA A 291 -5.99 14.04 -9.75
C ALA A 291 -6.63 15.15 -10.61
N GLU A 292 -7.77 15.69 -10.21
CA GLU A 292 -8.43 16.81 -10.89
C GLU A 292 -7.72 18.15 -10.62
N GLU A 293 -7.19 18.35 -9.40
CA GLU A 293 -6.44 19.57 -9.05
C GLU A 293 -5.11 19.72 -9.82
N GLU A 294 -4.37 18.63 -10.05
CA GLU A 294 -3.15 18.66 -10.87
C GLU A 294 -3.43 18.91 -12.36
N GLY A 295 -4.54 18.37 -12.88
CA GLY A 295 -4.97 18.59 -14.27
C GLY A 295 -5.40 20.03 -14.56
N GLY A 296 -5.88 20.75 -13.55
CA GLY A 296 -6.30 22.16 -13.65
C GLY A 296 -5.15 23.17 -13.69
N GLN A 297 -3.95 22.81 -13.21
CA GLN A 297 -2.80 23.72 -13.11
C GLN A 297 -1.92 23.78 -14.37
N SER A 298 -2.13 22.88 -15.35
CA SER A 298 -1.32 22.86 -16.59
C SER A 298 -1.75 23.89 -17.65
N ALA A 299 -2.90 24.57 -17.47
CA ALA A 299 -3.40 25.58 -18.40
C ALA A 299 -3.14 27.02 -17.89
N GLY A 300 -1.87 27.41 -17.74
CA GLY A 300 -1.53 28.75 -17.22
C GLY A 300 -0.12 29.23 -17.56
N SER A 301 -0.02 30.01 -18.65
CA SER A 301 1.05 30.96 -19.04
C SER A 301 2.47 30.42 -19.24
N GLY A 302 2.87 30.37 -20.51
CA GLY A 302 4.26 30.47 -20.93
C GLY A 302 4.82 31.88 -20.70
N GLY A 303 6.12 31.91 -20.41
CA GLY A 303 6.93 33.13 -20.33
C GLY A 303 8.40 32.75 -20.20
N GLU A 304 9.13 32.85 -21.32
CA GLU A 304 10.60 32.74 -21.38
C GLU A 304 11.28 33.83 -20.54
N ALA A 305 12.36 33.47 -19.84
CA ALA A 305 13.52 34.35 -19.68
C ALA A 305 14.78 33.52 -19.36
N ALA A 306 15.80 33.69 -20.20
CA ALA A 306 17.16 33.21 -20.02
C ALA A 306 17.97 34.12 -19.09
N GLY A 307 18.99 33.58 -18.39
CA GLY A 307 19.98 34.40 -17.69
C GLY A 307 20.98 33.67 -16.79
N GLY A 308 22.09 33.22 -17.38
CA GLY A 308 23.47 33.47 -16.91
C GLY A 308 23.96 33.08 -15.49
N ALA A 309 24.93 32.16 -15.50
CA ALA A 309 26.28 32.27 -14.87
C ALA A 309 26.52 31.87 -13.39
N SER A 310 27.26 30.74 -13.27
CA SER A 310 28.52 30.51 -12.52
C SER A 310 28.61 30.73 -10.99
N GLY A 311 29.15 29.70 -10.31
CA GLY A 311 29.81 29.79 -9.00
C GLY A 311 29.83 28.45 -8.27
N GLN A 312 30.84 27.59 -8.51
CA GLN A 312 31.91 27.27 -7.55
C GLN A 312 31.49 26.60 -6.22
N GLY A 313 31.90 25.35 -6.06
CA GLY A 313 32.69 24.90 -4.91
C GLY A 313 31.93 24.48 -3.64
N GLY A 314 31.84 23.18 -3.41
CA GLY A 314 31.45 22.63 -2.11
C GLY A 314 31.57 21.12 -2.10
N VAL A 315 32.73 20.61 -1.69
CA VAL A 315 32.96 19.19 -1.41
C VAL A 315 32.41 18.89 -0.02
N ASP A 316 31.24 18.27 0.05
CA ASP A 316 30.72 17.77 1.31
C ASP A 316 31.13 16.32 1.55
N THR A 317 31.69 16.15 2.73
CA THR A 317 32.30 14.94 3.26
C THR A 317 31.23 13.92 3.60
N VAL A 318 31.43 12.69 3.15
CA VAL A 318 30.62 11.52 3.51
C VAL A 318 31.26 10.88 4.76
N PRO A 319 30.55 10.77 5.90
CA PRO A 319 30.84 9.73 6.86
C PRO A 319 29.99 8.51 6.49
N GLY A 320 30.65 7.49 5.96
CA GLY A 320 30.07 6.16 5.87
C GLY A 320 29.80 5.61 7.27
N LEU A 321 28.58 5.15 7.50
CA LEU A 321 28.28 4.25 8.61
C LEU A 321 27.60 3.00 8.06
N LEU A 322 28.43 2.01 7.75
CA LEU A 322 28.03 0.61 7.74
C LEU A 322 27.83 0.20 9.20
N LEU A 323 26.59 -0.08 9.61
CA LEU A 323 26.37 -0.92 10.79
C LEU A 323 25.24 -1.92 10.50
N ALA A 324 25.65 -3.19 10.48
CA ALA A 324 24.77 -4.33 10.43
C ALA A 324 24.04 -4.49 11.77
N VAL A 325 22.71 -4.65 11.73
CA VAL A 325 21.95 -5.28 12.82
C VAL A 325 20.95 -6.24 12.20
N VAL A 326 21.37 -7.50 12.11
CA VAL A 326 20.47 -8.65 11.99
C VAL A 326 20.30 -9.22 13.40
N VAL A 327 19.10 -9.76 13.64
CA VAL A 327 18.68 -10.59 14.80
C VAL A 327 18.05 -9.83 15.96
N ALA A 328 16.75 -9.57 15.85
CA ALA A 328 15.84 -9.55 17.01
C ALA A 328 14.42 -10.05 16.67
N GLY A 329 13.92 -9.89 15.44
CA GLY A 329 12.59 -10.38 15.04
C GLY A 329 12.49 -11.90 14.85
N GLY A 330 13.56 -12.56 14.41
CA GLY A 330 13.52 -13.99 14.08
C GLY A 330 13.46 -14.97 15.26
N VAL A 331 13.78 -14.52 16.49
CA VAL A 331 13.84 -15.42 17.65
C VAL A 331 12.46 -15.70 18.24
N VAL A 332 11.51 -14.77 18.12
CA VAL A 332 10.14 -14.98 18.62
C VAL A 332 9.33 -15.85 17.65
N PHE A 333 9.50 -15.66 16.33
CA PHE A 333 8.79 -16.43 15.29
C PHE A 333 9.30 -17.87 15.15
N ALA A 334 10.61 -18.12 15.35
CA ALA A 334 11.15 -19.47 15.33
C ALA A 334 10.69 -20.33 16.53
N TRP A 335 10.42 -19.69 17.68
CA TRP A 335 10.08 -20.43 18.90
C TRP A 335 8.63 -20.93 18.94
N THR A 336 7.71 -20.25 18.24
CA THR A 336 6.33 -20.72 18.02
C THR A 336 6.28 -21.82 16.95
N LYS A 337 7.07 -21.73 15.87
CA LYS A 337 7.10 -22.71 14.76
C LYS A 337 7.74 -24.06 15.17
N LEU A 338 8.71 -24.08 16.10
CA LEU A 338 9.33 -25.32 16.62
C LEU A 338 8.45 -26.13 17.59
N ARG A 339 7.47 -25.49 18.26
CA ARG A 339 6.57 -26.19 19.19
C ARG A 339 5.42 -26.93 18.50
N LYS A 340 5.03 -26.54 17.28
CA LYS A 340 3.96 -27.20 16.50
C LYS A 340 4.42 -28.43 15.71
N ARG A 341 5.72 -28.68 15.55
CA ARG A 341 6.25 -29.88 14.84
C ARG A 341 6.50 -31.09 15.76
N SER A 342 6.28 -30.94 17.06
CA SER A 342 6.62 -31.93 18.08
C SER A 342 5.40 -32.43 18.89
N GLY A 343 4.18 -32.21 18.38
CA GLY A 343 2.92 -32.61 19.03
C GLY A 343 1.95 -33.22 18.04
#